data_AF-A0A657ERW3-F1
#
_entry.id   AF-A0A657ERW3-F1
#
_cell.length_a   1.000
_cell.length_b   1.000
_cell.length_c   1.000
_cell.angle_alpha   90.00
_cell.angle_beta   90.00
_cell.angle_gamma   90.00
#
_symmetry.space_group_name_H-M   'P 1'
#
loop_
_entity.id
_entity.type
_entity.pdbx_description
1 polymer ?
#
loop_
_entity_poly.entity_id
_entity_poly.type
_entity_poly.pdbx_seq_one_letter_code
_entity_poly.pdbx_strand_id
1 'polypeptide(L)' 'GEVSRWLSRKRVTFPVVNDSGGEISRNWEISVTPTLVVVSKGQVVTTTSGWTSYWGMKLRLWRAAMF' A
#
# COMPACT_ATOMS: atom_id res chain seq x y z
N GLY A 1 -3.54 -0.54 -20.14
CA GLY A 1 -4.71 0.32 -19.85
C GLY A 1 -4.29 1.75 -19.57
N GLU A 2 -5.25 2.65 -19.31
CA GLU A 2 -4.98 4.06 -18.95
C GLU A 2 -4.06 4.19 -17.74
N VAL A 3 -4.32 3.41 -16.68
CA VAL A 3 -3.52 3.36 -15.45
C VAL A 3 -2.06 3.00 -15.75
N SER A 4 -1.82 1.94 -16.52
CA SER A 4 -0.45 1.53 -16.91
C SER A 4 0.29 2.66 -17.62
N ARG A 5 -0.38 3.38 -18.53
CA ARG A 5 0.22 4.51 -19.27
C ARG A 5 0.52 5.69 -18.36
N TRP A 6 -0.34 5.98 -17.39
CA TRP A 6 -0.10 7.01 -16.38
C TRP A 6 1.11 6.67 -15.51
N LEU A 7 1.22 5.42 -15.05
CA LEU A 7 2.36 4.92 -14.26
C LEU A 7 3.68 5.03 -15.04
N SER A 8 3.69 4.66 -16.32
CA SER A 8 4.86 4.83 -17.19
C SER A 8 5.30 6.29 -17.29
N ARG A 9 4.36 7.23 -17.48
CA ARG A 9 4.68 8.67 -17.53
C ARG A 9 5.19 9.20 -16.20
N LYS A 10 4.68 8.69 -15.08
CA LYS A 10 5.15 9.03 -13.73
C LYS A 10 6.45 8.33 -13.35
N ARG A 11 6.99 7.46 -14.21
CA ARG A 11 8.22 6.69 -13.98
C ARG A 11 8.17 5.92 -12.65
N VAL A 12 7.01 5.33 -12.35
CA VAL A 12 6.87 4.46 -11.18
C VAL A 12 7.78 3.24 -11.37
N THR A 13 8.67 3.02 -10.40
CA THR A 13 9.67 1.93 -10.44
C THR A 13 9.33 0.76 -9.54
N PHE A 14 8.31 0.89 -8.69
CA PHE A 14 7.86 -0.20 -7.83
C PHE A 14 6.84 -1.10 -8.54
N PRO A 15 6.72 -2.38 -8.15
CA PRO A 15 5.72 -3.28 -8.70
C PRO A 15 4.31 -2.75 -8.51
N VAL A 16 3.48 -2.80 -9.55
CA VAL A 16 2.07 -2.40 -9.48
C VAL A 16 1.20 -3.53 -9.97
N VAL A 17 0.18 -3.87 -9.19
CA VAL A 17 -0.86 -4.82 -9.55
C VAL A 17 -2.13 -4.02 -9.86
N ASN A 18 -2.69 -4.22 -11.05
CA ASN A 18 -3.93 -3.55 -11.46
C ASN A 18 -5.14 -4.38 -11.01
N ASP A 19 -5.79 -3.97 -9.92
CA ASP A 19 -6.96 -4.65 -9.35
C ASP A 19 -8.27 -4.08 -9.91
N SER A 20 -8.51 -4.25 -11.21
CA SER A 20 -9.68 -3.65 -11.88
C SER A 20 -11.03 -4.18 -11.39
N GLY A 21 -11.06 -5.41 -10.88
CA GLY A 21 -12.26 -6.03 -10.30
C GLY A 21 -12.41 -5.79 -8.79
N GLY A 22 -11.42 -5.18 -8.14
CA GLY A 22 -11.39 -4.98 -6.69
C GLY A 22 -11.28 -6.28 -5.88
N GLU A 23 -10.96 -7.41 -6.50
CA GLU A 23 -10.92 -8.73 -5.84
C GLU A 23 -9.81 -8.78 -4.80
N ILE A 24 -8.64 -8.25 -5.13
CA ILE A 24 -7.50 -8.21 -4.22
C ILE A 24 -7.84 -7.28 -3.05
N SER A 25 -8.35 -6.08 -3.34
CA SER A 25 -8.71 -5.10 -2.32
C SER A 25 -9.78 -5.64 -1.36
N ARG A 26 -10.79 -6.35 -1.87
CA ARG A 26 -11.82 -7.01 -1.04
C ARG A 26 -11.25 -8.15 -0.19
N ASN A 27 -10.37 -8.99 -0.75
CA ASN A 27 -9.74 -10.07 0.00
C ASN A 27 -8.87 -9.57 1.15
N TRP A 28 -8.36 -8.35 1.04
CA TRP A 28 -7.61 -7.66 2.10
C TRP A 28 -8.47 -6.74 2.97
N GLU A 29 -9.81 -6.81 2.81
CA GLU A 29 -10.80 -6.01 3.56
C GLU A 29 -10.60 -4.49 3.45
N ILE A 30 -10.04 -4.02 2.33
CA ILE A 30 -9.81 -2.60 2.07
C ILE A 30 -11.12 -1.92 1.63
N SER A 31 -11.70 -1.12 2.51
CA SER A 31 -12.97 -0.41 2.28
C SER A 31 -12.81 1.07 1.92
N VAL A 32 -11.64 1.66 2.16
CA VAL A 32 -11.35 3.09 1.95
C VAL A 32 -10.02 3.23 1.21
N THR A 33 -9.88 4.24 0.36
CA THR A 33 -8.61 4.58 -0.31
C THR A 33 -8.18 6.01 0.03
N PRO A 34 -6.88 6.30 0.21
CA PRO A 34 -5.75 5.37 0.15
C PRO A 34 -5.62 4.51 1.42
N THR A 35 -5.20 3.25 1.28
CA THR A 35 -4.82 2.37 2.41
C THR A 35 -3.38 1.90 2.25
N LEU A 36 -2.65 1.90 3.35
CA LEU A 36 -1.26 1.48 3.45
C LEU A 36 -1.18 0.29 4.42
N VAL A 37 -0.60 -0.81 3.95
CA VAL A 37 -0.39 -2.04 4.74
C VAL A 37 1.12 -2.25 4.87
N VAL A 38 1.58 -2.42 6.11
CA VAL A 38 2.96 -2.76 6.42
C VAL A 38 3.02 -4.26 6.71
N VAL A 39 3.89 -4.97 5.98
CA VAL A 39 4.10 -6.41 6.11
C VAL A 39 5.54 -6.66 6.54
N SER A 40 5.76 -7.45 7.58
CA SER A 40 7.07 -7.91 8.05
C SER A 40 7.03 -9.42 8.24
N LYS A 41 8.05 -10.15 7.78
CA LYS A 41 8.17 -11.61 7.92
C LYS A 41 6.92 -12.39 7.47
N GLY A 42 6.26 -11.92 6.40
CA GLY A 42 5.05 -12.53 5.85
C GLY A 42 3.75 -12.25 6.63
N GLN A 43 3.80 -11.38 7.65
CA GLN A 43 2.64 -11.00 8.46
C GLN A 43 2.32 -9.52 8.34
N VAL A 44 1.03 -9.18 8.37
CA VAL A 44 0.58 -7.78 8.45
C VAL A 44 0.86 -7.27 9.86
N VAL A 45 1.68 -6.22 9.97
CA VAL A 45 2.03 -5.61 11.26
C VAL A 45 1.27 -4.32 11.53
N THR A 46 0.84 -3.58 10.49
CA THR A 46 0.03 -2.37 10.66
C THR A 46 -0.74 -2.05 9.38
N THR A 47 -1.98 -1.57 9.53
CA THR A 47 -2.81 -1.03 8.44
C THR A 47 -3.18 0.42 8.76
N THR A 48 -3.20 1.30 7.78
CA THR A 48 -3.62 2.70 7.94
C THR A 48 -4.41 3.14 6.72
N SER A 49 -5.64 3.61 6.93
CA SER A 49 -6.53 4.09 5.87
C SER A 49 -6.72 5.61 5.97
N GLY A 50 -6.71 6.29 4.83
CA GLY A 50 -6.80 7.75 4.74
C GLY A 50 -5.44 8.44 4.83
N TRP A 51 -5.48 9.73 5.17
CA TRP A 51 -4.29 10.57 5.25
C TRP A 51 -3.39 10.17 6.41
N THR A 52 -2.08 10.11 6.14
CA THR A 52 -1.07 9.84 7.17
C THR A 52 0.10 10.81 7.05
N SER A 53 0.75 11.12 8.17
CA SER A 53 1.94 11.97 8.17
C SER A 53 3.19 11.18 7.80
N TYR A 54 4.14 11.85 7.16
CA TYR A 54 5.42 11.24 6.78
C TYR A 54 6.20 10.69 7.99
N TRP A 55 6.26 11.45 9.08
CA TRP A 55 6.93 11.02 10.32
C TRP A 55 6.22 9.84 11.00
N GLY A 56 4.89 9.86 11.03
CA GLY A 56 4.11 8.73 11.52
C GLY A 56 4.35 7.46 10.69
N MET A 57 4.54 7.59 9.38
CA MET A 57 4.91 6.46 8.52
C MET A 57 6.30 5.92 8.85
N LYS A 58 7.32 6.78 8.98
CA LYS A 58 8.67 6.34 9.37
C LYS A 58 8.68 5.55 10.67
N LEU A 59 7.93 6.01 11.67
CA LEU A 59 7.83 5.32 12.96
C LEU A 59 7.23 3.91 12.83
N ARG A 60 6.17 3.76 12.02
CA ARG A 60 5.57 2.44 11.76
C ARG A 60 6.56 1.48 11.09
N LEU A 61 7.32 1.97 10.11
CA LEU A 61 8.34 1.17 9.43
C LEU A 61 9.49 0.79 10.38
N TRP A 62 9.96 1.73 11.22
CA TRP A 62 10.98 1.44 12.23
C TRP A 62 10.53 0.35 13.20
N ARG A 63 9.28 0.42 13.69
CA ARG A 63 8.69 -0.64 14.52
C ARG A 63 8.62 -1.97 13.78
N ALA A 64 8.20 -1.97 12.51
CA ALA A 64 8.12 -3.19 11.70
C ALA A 64 9.49 -3.84 11.44
N ALA A 65 10.58 -3.06 11.43
CA ALA A 65 11.93 -3.59 11.28
C ALA A 65 12.50 -4.17 12.58
N MET A 66 11.98 -3.77 13.74
CA MET A 66 12.41 -4.30 15.04
C MET A 66 11.81 -5.66 15.39
N PHE A 67 10.62 -5.99 14.87
CA PHE A 67 9.85 -7.19 15.20
C PHE A 67 9.67 -8.10 13.99
#